data_AF-A0A358CX11-F1
#
_entry.id   AF-A0A358CX11-F1
#
_cell.length_a   1.000
_cell.length_b   1.000
_cell.length_c   1.000
_cell.angle_alpha   90.00
_cell.angle_beta   90.00
_cell.angle_gamma   90.00
#
_symmetry.space_group_name_H-M   'P 1'
#
loop_
_entity.id
_entity.type
_entity.pdbx_description
1 polymer ?
#
loop_
_entity_poly.entity_id
_entity_poly.type
_entity_poly.pdbx_seq_one_letter_code
_entity_poly.pdbx_strand_id
1 'polypeptide(L)'
;MKEWTPNSRYGGHAFGFLDFKTFLKNRNTILPLLAEYSPYSLVTKDDPPVYLIYSAPPSLGQDQRDPTHTSNFGVKLKDHCQENEVPCELVYPGAPDILHADTTAFLVETLSGK
;
A
#
# COMPACT_ATOMS: atom_id res chain seq x y z
N MET A 1 6.56 8.22 1.81
CA MET A 1 6.61 7.87 0.37
C MET A 1 8.04 7.86 -0.16
N LYS A 2 8.71 9.01 -0.32
CA LYS A 2 10.08 9.05 -0.87
C LYS A 2 11.11 8.28 -0.05
N GLU A 3 10.93 8.26 1.26
CA GLU A 3 11.73 7.44 2.18
C GLU A 3 11.63 5.93 1.89
N TRP A 4 10.45 5.46 1.47
CA TRP A 4 10.21 4.05 1.19
C TRP A 4 10.60 3.68 -0.25
N THR A 5 10.45 4.62 -1.18
CA THR A 5 10.69 4.44 -2.62
C THR A 5 11.33 5.72 -3.19
N PRO A 6 12.67 5.87 -3.15
CA PRO A 6 13.37 7.13 -3.46
C PRO A 6 13.16 7.62 -4.89
N ASN A 7 13.08 6.71 -5.86
CA ASN A 7 12.82 7.05 -7.26
C ASN A 7 11.34 7.18 -7.63
N SER A 8 10.40 7.20 -6.68
CA SER A 8 8.98 7.41 -7.01
C SER A 8 8.72 8.78 -7.63
N ARG A 9 7.93 8.81 -8.71
CA ARG A 9 7.64 10.01 -9.52
C ARG A 9 6.14 10.20 -9.78
N TYR A 10 5.29 9.44 -9.11
CA TYR A 10 3.84 9.50 -9.29
C TYR A 10 3.18 10.45 -8.28
N GLY A 11 2.13 11.16 -8.70
CA GLY A 11 1.34 12.05 -7.83
C GLY A 11 1.01 13.41 -8.43
N GLY A 12 1.82 13.91 -9.38
CA GLY A 12 1.59 15.20 -10.05
C GLY A 12 0.17 15.33 -10.61
N HIS A 13 -0.10 14.58 -11.69
CA HIS A 13 -1.39 14.62 -12.37
C HIS A 13 -2.56 14.17 -11.49
N ALA A 14 -2.35 13.20 -10.59
CA ALA A 14 -3.40 12.67 -9.72
C ALA A 14 -3.99 13.74 -8.78
N PHE A 15 -3.19 14.72 -8.38
CA PHE A 15 -3.61 15.81 -7.48
C PHE A 15 -3.64 17.18 -8.18
N GLY A 16 -3.72 17.20 -9.52
CA GLY A 16 -3.86 18.44 -10.29
C GLY A 16 -2.60 19.31 -10.39
N PHE A 17 -1.41 18.76 -10.13
CA PHE A 17 -0.14 19.46 -10.30
C PHE A 17 0.50 19.17 -11.66
N LEU A 18 1.27 20.13 -12.17
CA LEU A 18 1.96 20.03 -13.46
C LEU A 18 2.95 18.86 -13.52
N ASP A 19 3.74 18.68 -12.47
CA ASP A 19 4.76 17.65 -12.39
C ASP A 19 4.94 17.13 -10.96
N PHE A 20 5.73 16.05 -10.83
CA PHE A 20 6.00 15.43 -9.53
C PHE A 20 6.76 16.36 -8.58
N LYS A 21 7.65 17.20 -9.09
CA LYS A 21 8.44 18.14 -8.25
C LYS A 21 7.51 19.15 -7.57
N THR A 22 6.55 19.67 -8.33
CA THR A 22 5.52 20.60 -7.86
C THR A 22 4.59 19.91 -6.87
N PHE A 23 4.15 18.68 -7.15
CA PHE A 23 3.41 17.87 -6.18
C PHE A 23 4.18 17.69 -4.87
N LEU A 24 5.45 17.29 -4.93
CA LEU A 24 6.24 17.02 -3.72
C LEU A 24 6.42 18.28 -2.88
N LYS A 25 6.67 19.44 -3.52
CA LYS A 25 6.77 20.74 -2.84
C LYS A 25 5.46 21.15 -2.16
N ASN A 26 4.32 20.87 -2.79
CA ASN A 26 3.00 21.29 -2.33
C ASN A 26 2.21 20.18 -1.62
N ARG A 27 2.82 19.02 -1.34
CA ARG A 27 2.11 17.86 -0.76
C ARG A 27 1.37 18.20 0.54
N ASN A 28 1.88 19.14 1.33
CA ASN A 28 1.23 19.55 2.57
C ASN A 28 -0.14 20.21 2.35
N THR A 29 -0.37 20.85 1.20
CA THR A 29 -1.65 21.52 0.91
C THR A 29 -2.78 20.55 0.58
N ILE A 30 -2.45 19.30 0.24
CA ILE A 30 -3.41 18.24 -0.10
C ILE A 30 -3.54 17.19 1.00
N LEU A 31 -2.98 17.42 2.20
CA LEU A 31 -3.11 16.49 3.32
C LEU A 31 -4.56 16.13 3.65
N PRO A 32 -5.54 17.06 3.60
CA PRO A 32 -6.95 16.69 3.79
C PRO A 32 -7.44 15.67 2.76
N LEU A 33 -7.09 15.83 1.48
CA LEU A 33 -7.44 14.86 0.43
C LEU A 33 -6.73 13.52 0.65
N LEU A 34 -5.47 13.54 1.08
CA LEU A 34 -4.76 12.30 1.39
C LEU A 34 -5.39 11.57 2.57
N ALA A 35 -5.85 12.31 3.60
CA ALA A 35 -6.57 11.71 4.72
C ALA A 35 -7.92 11.11 4.28
N GLU A 36 -8.62 11.79 3.38
CA GLU A 36 -9.94 11.38 2.88
C GLU A 36 -9.89 10.16 1.94
N TYR A 37 -8.85 10.05 1.09
CA TYR A 37 -8.84 9.09 0.00
C TYR A 37 -7.74 8.01 0.08
N SER A 38 -6.79 8.11 1.02
CA SER A 38 -5.73 7.11 1.14
C SER A 38 -6.20 5.92 1.96
N PRO A 39 -6.12 4.67 1.45
CA PRO A 39 -6.38 3.48 2.27
C PRO A 39 -5.55 3.45 3.55
N TYR A 40 -4.29 3.92 3.47
CA TYR A 40 -3.42 4.03 4.65
C TYR A 40 -3.99 4.95 5.74
N SER A 41 -4.67 6.03 5.37
CA SER A 41 -5.20 6.99 6.35
C SER A 41 -6.56 6.58 6.92
N LEU A 42 -7.22 5.61 6.31
CA LEU A 42 -8.57 5.19 6.62
C LEU A 42 -8.63 3.89 7.43
N VAL A 43 -7.49 3.24 7.70
CA VAL A 43 -7.45 1.99 8.45
C VAL A 43 -8.00 2.20 9.87
N THR A 44 -9.09 1.51 10.21
CA THR A 44 -9.65 1.45 11.55
C THR A 44 -9.90 0.00 11.98
N LYS A 45 -9.95 -0.25 13.30
CA LYS A 45 -10.04 -1.59 13.88
C LYS A 45 -11.24 -2.43 13.40
N ASP A 46 -12.32 -1.78 12.97
CA ASP A 46 -13.54 -2.40 12.46
C ASP A 46 -13.50 -2.70 10.94
N ASP A 47 -12.40 -2.40 10.27
CA ASP A 47 -12.20 -2.73 8.86
C ASP A 47 -12.13 -4.25 8.60
N PRO A 48 -12.55 -4.70 7.41
CA PRO A 48 -12.43 -6.09 7.01
C PRO A 48 -10.97 -6.52 6.82
N PRO A 49 -10.67 -7.84 6.86
CA PRO A 49 -9.36 -8.36 6.50
C PRO A 49 -8.90 -7.89 5.11
N VAL A 50 -7.61 -7.55 5.01
CA VAL A 50 -6.98 -7.03 3.78
C VAL A 50 -6.06 -8.08 3.17
N TYR A 51 -6.14 -8.23 1.84
CA TYR A 51 -5.20 -9.05 1.08
C TYR A 51 -4.52 -8.20 0.01
N LEU A 52 -3.20 -8.10 0.09
CA LEU A 52 -2.36 -7.33 -0.82
C LEU A 52 -1.50 -8.27 -1.65
N ILE A 53 -1.54 -8.15 -2.97
CA ILE A 53 -0.74 -8.99 -3.88
C ILE A 53 0.12 -8.12 -4.80
N TYR A 54 1.40 -8.47 -4.91
CA TYR A 54 2.38 -7.77 -5.71
C TYR A 54 3.23 -8.75 -6.54
N SER A 55 3.73 -8.28 -7.68
CA SER A 55 4.54 -9.08 -8.62
C SER A 55 6.03 -9.12 -8.30
N ALA A 56 6.50 -8.35 -7.31
CA ALA A 56 7.92 -8.26 -6.94
C ALA A 56 8.11 -8.13 -5.42
N PRO A 57 9.21 -8.67 -4.87
CA PRO A 57 9.54 -8.52 -3.45
C PRO A 57 9.88 -7.06 -3.11
N PRO A 58 9.69 -6.64 -1.85
CA PRO A 58 9.98 -5.28 -1.42
C PRO A 58 11.48 -5.04 -1.28
N SER A 59 11.89 -3.78 -1.43
CA SER A 59 13.23 -3.29 -1.13
C SER A 59 13.11 -1.84 -0.65
N LEU A 60 12.77 -1.70 0.64
CA LEU A 60 12.52 -0.41 1.27
C LEU A 60 13.76 0.49 1.21
N GLY A 61 13.55 1.76 0.87
CA GLY A 61 14.61 2.76 0.78
C GLY A 61 15.52 2.62 -0.44
N GLN A 62 15.21 1.69 -1.35
CA GLN A 62 15.95 1.47 -2.58
C GLN A 62 15.13 1.84 -3.82
N ASP A 63 15.82 2.18 -4.90
CA ASP A 63 15.20 2.44 -6.19
C ASP A 63 14.52 1.19 -6.74
N GLN A 64 13.28 1.36 -7.23
CA GLN A 64 12.46 0.28 -7.75
C GLN A 64 12.37 0.35 -9.27
N ARG A 65 12.37 -0.82 -9.94
CA ARG A 65 12.14 -0.89 -11.39
C ARG A 65 10.79 -0.29 -11.78
N ASP A 66 9.76 -0.59 -10.99
CA ASP A 66 8.42 -0.02 -11.11
C ASP A 66 8.01 0.60 -9.77
N PRO A 67 8.33 1.89 -9.55
CA PRO A 67 8.10 2.53 -8.26
C PRO A 67 6.64 2.90 -7.99
N THR A 68 5.75 2.83 -9.00
CA THR A 68 4.32 3.09 -8.82
C THR A 68 3.62 1.83 -8.30
N HIS A 69 4.05 0.64 -8.72
CA HIS A 69 3.45 -0.64 -8.34
C HIS A 69 4.30 -1.45 -7.34
N THR A 70 5.23 -0.81 -6.63
CA THR A 70 6.13 -1.49 -5.69
C THR A 70 5.40 -2.02 -4.45
N SER A 71 5.81 -3.21 -4.01
CA SER A 71 5.38 -3.82 -2.75
C SER A 71 5.88 -3.10 -1.50
N ASN A 72 6.80 -2.12 -1.62
CA ASN A 72 7.18 -1.24 -0.50
C ASN A 72 5.97 -0.55 0.13
N PHE A 73 4.97 -0.18 -0.68
CA PHE A 73 3.70 0.36 -0.17
C PHE A 73 2.88 -0.69 0.57
N GLY A 74 2.85 -1.92 0.04
CA GLY A 74 2.17 -3.04 0.69
C GLY A 74 2.76 -3.39 2.05
N VAL A 75 4.08 -3.36 2.19
CA VAL A 75 4.76 -3.55 3.48
C VAL A 75 4.29 -2.52 4.50
N LYS A 76 4.28 -1.24 4.11
CA LYS A 76 3.89 -0.17 5.04
C LYS A 76 2.40 -0.15 5.35
N LEU A 77 1.55 -0.51 4.39
CA LEU A 77 0.13 -0.70 4.65
C LEU A 77 -0.11 -1.89 5.60
N LYS A 78 0.60 -3.01 5.43
CA LYS A 78 0.54 -4.16 6.34
C LYS A 78 0.96 -3.77 7.77
N ASP A 79 2.10 -3.09 7.92
CA ASP A 79 2.57 -2.59 9.22
C ASP A 79 1.45 -1.76 9.89
N HIS A 80 0.82 -0.86 9.14
CA HIS A 80 -0.23 0.01 9.66
C HIS A 80 -1.54 -0.73 9.98
N CYS A 81 -1.93 -1.72 9.17
CA CYS A 81 -3.05 -2.61 9.50
C CYS A 81 -2.80 -3.36 10.81
N GLN A 82 -1.60 -3.87 11.02
CA GLN A 82 -1.23 -4.59 12.25
C GLN A 82 -1.27 -3.67 13.49
N GLU A 83 -0.78 -2.44 13.36
CA GLU A 83 -0.87 -1.42 14.42
C GLU A 83 -2.32 -1.11 14.83
N ASN A 84 -3.27 -1.26 13.90
CA ASN A 84 -4.71 -1.02 14.11
C ASN A 84 -5.51 -2.31 14.34
N GLU A 85 -4.85 -3.45 14.56
CA GLU A 85 -5.49 -4.75 14.80
C GLU A 85 -6.36 -5.26 13.62
N VAL A 86 -6.08 -4.80 12.39
CA VAL A 86 -6.73 -5.25 11.15
C VAL A 86 -5.91 -6.39 10.53
N PRO A 87 -6.50 -7.59 10.33
CA PRO A 87 -5.81 -8.68 9.64
C PRO A 87 -5.37 -8.26 8.24
N CYS A 88 -4.09 -8.43 7.91
CA CYS A 88 -3.55 -8.02 6.62
C CYS A 88 -2.51 -9.02 6.10
N GLU A 89 -2.82 -9.65 4.98
CA GLU A 89 -1.92 -10.53 4.25
C GLU A 89 -1.24 -9.78 3.12
N LEU A 90 0.07 -10.02 2.98
CA LEU A 90 0.89 -9.41 1.94
C LEU A 90 1.64 -10.50 1.19
N VAL A 91 1.31 -10.65 -0.09
CA VAL A 91 1.80 -11.72 -0.95
C VAL A 91 2.63 -11.13 -2.08
N TYR A 92 3.82 -11.70 -2.27
CA TYR A 92 4.74 -11.40 -3.35
C TYR A 92 5.69 -12.60 -3.54
N PRO A 93 6.45 -12.69 -4.65
CA PRO A 93 7.41 -13.78 -4.84
C PRO A 93 8.42 -13.87 -3.68
N GLY A 94 8.43 -15.00 -2.97
CA GLY A 94 9.31 -15.23 -1.82
C GLY A 94 8.82 -14.63 -0.50
N ALA A 95 7.57 -14.17 -0.42
CA ALA A 95 6.97 -13.72 0.84
C ALA A 95 6.95 -14.84 1.89
N PRO A 96 7.30 -14.55 3.15
CA PRO A 96 7.21 -15.51 4.24
C PRO A 96 5.74 -15.67 4.68
N ASP A 97 5.44 -16.78 5.35
CA ASP A 97 4.19 -16.99 6.11
C ASP A 97 2.90 -16.76 5.30
N ILE A 98 2.87 -17.22 4.05
CA ILE A 98 1.69 -17.15 3.18
C ILE A 98 0.61 -18.12 3.69
N LEU A 99 -0.52 -17.56 4.14
CA LEU A 99 -1.73 -18.31 4.49
C LEU A 99 -2.54 -18.61 3.24
N HIS A 100 -2.84 -17.59 2.43
CA HIS A 100 -3.57 -17.74 1.18
C HIS A 100 -2.69 -17.49 -0.04
N ALA A 101 -2.55 -18.53 -0.87
CA ALA A 101 -1.70 -18.50 -2.07
C ALA A 101 -2.16 -17.48 -3.12
N ASP A 102 -3.46 -17.20 -3.18
CA ASP A 102 -4.06 -16.24 -4.09
C ASP A 102 -5.32 -15.58 -3.51
N THR A 103 -5.80 -14.55 -4.21
CA THR A 103 -7.00 -13.79 -3.83
C THR A 103 -8.25 -14.65 -3.78
N THR A 104 -8.36 -15.70 -4.60
CA THR A 104 -9.53 -16.58 -4.59
C THR A 104 -9.59 -17.40 -3.31
N ALA A 105 -8.47 -17.99 -2.88
CA ALA A 105 -8.38 -18.72 -1.62
C ALA A 105 -8.74 -17.81 -0.43
N PHE A 106 -8.16 -16.60 -0.38
CA PHE A 106 -8.46 -15.60 0.65
C PHE A 106 -9.95 -15.24 0.72
N LEU A 107 -10.56 -14.95 -0.42
CA LEU A 107 -11.98 -14.57 -0.48
C LEU A 107 -12.90 -15.75 -0.12
N VAL A 108 -12.56 -16.97 -0.54
CA VAL A 108 -13.34 -18.16 -0.16
C VAL A 108 -13.34 -18.33 1.35
N GLU A 109 -12.18 -18.26 2.01
CA GLU A 109 -12.11 -18.38 3.48
C GLU A 109 -12.87 -17.24 4.17
N THR A 110 -12.59 -15.99 3.76
CA THR A 110 -13.15 -14.79 4.40
C THR A 110 -14.67 -14.69 4.26
N LEU A 111 -15.24 -15.12 3.13
CA LEU A 111 -16.66 -14.93 2.82
C LEU A 111 -17.53 -16.17 3.07
N SER A 112 -16.92 -17.35 3.28
CA SER A 112 -17.71 -18.58 3.48
C SER A 112 -18.33 -18.73 4.88
N GLY A 113 -18.08 -17.80 5.80
CA GLY A 113 -18.80 -17.67 7.07
C GLY A 113 -18.79 -18.92 7.96
N LYS A 114 -17.77 -19.79 7.85
CA LYS A 114 -17.62 -20.95 8.71
C LYS A 114 -16.84 -20.63 9.98
#